data_AF-A0A9D6VWU0-F1
#
_entry.id   AF-A0A9D6VWU0-F1
#
_cell.length_a   1.000
_cell.length_b   1.000
_cell.length_c   1.000
_cell.angle_alpha   90.00
_cell.angle_beta   90.00
_cell.angle_gamma   90.00
#
_symmetry.space_group_name_H-M   'P 1'
#
loop_
_entity.id
_entity.type
_entity.pdbx_description
1 polymer ?
#
loop_
_entity_poly.entity_id
_entity_poly.type
_entity_poly.pdbx_seq_one_letter_code
_entity_poly.pdbx_strand_id
1 'polypeptide(L)'
;MIAFAFAAVLLATVLIMARADALARRPVFGLATILLAAAGTVVALAVGLGALLAARRRPGDPARVTGTWSHVLRLGIALLVIGGAAIVARAALVPDSYGAYGYFRGDAVRDAMRERKPAHQGRAACAGCHEAEGALHGKDFHAGIQCESCHGAGGEHVASVAARAEGKAELVPVVIPRTQEPCLWCHRRLAARPSSFPQIDPEEHLRGFAVADLGTPCMRCHDPHEPLFLTRPLREARLHPVIQQCRDCHAGDVDTAAVRPEGHPVVFECRYCHGDIAADFAERTHRALPCGRCHQAHRESETATRIVRSHGPDFCLLCHRDFPLREPVGMPTVAWPAHPERNPENPPPPLPEDAPCVDCHMDRIHARGLATAAVPGGAP
;
A
#
# COMPACT_ATOMS: atom_id res chain seq x y z
N MET A 1 15.30 -30.24 -55.83
CA MET A 1 16.48 -29.33 -55.77
C MET A 1 16.09 -27.86 -55.57
N ILE A 2 15.14 -27.30 -56.32
CA ILE A 2 14.76 -25.86 -56.22
C ILE A 2 14.20 -25.48 -54.84
N ALA A 3 13.35 -26.31 -54.23
CA ALA A 3 12.83 -26.07 -52.88
C ALA A 3 13.92 -26.10 -51.78
N PHE A 4 14.97 -26.91 -51.98
CA PHE A 4 16.11 -27.00 -51.06
C PHE A 4 17.01 -25.77 -51.16
N ALA A 5 17.22 -25.25 -52.38
CA ALA A 5 17.94 -24.00 -52.59
C ALA A 5 17.19 -22.81 -51.95
N PHE A 6 15.85 -22.82 -52.02
CA PHE A 6 15.02 -21.78 -51.41
C PHE A 6 15.07 -21.82 -49.87
N ALA A 7 14.94 -23.01 -49.27
CA ALA A 7 15.08 -23.18 -47.83
C ALA A 7 16.47 -22.78 -47.33
N ALA A 8 17.53 -23.08 -48.10
CA ALA A 8 18.90 -22.70 -47.76
C ALA A 8 19.13 -21.18 -47.81
N VAL A 9 18.58 -20.48 -48.81
CA VAL A 9 18.67 -19.01 -48.90
C VAL A 9 17.85 -18.35 -47.79
N LEU A 10 16.65 -18.85 -47.50
CA LEU A 10 15.83 -18.30 -46.41
C LEU A 10 16.50 -18.52 -45.05
N LEU A 11 17.05 -19.72 -44.81
CA LEU A 11 17.79 -20.05 -43.59
C LEU A 11 19.07 -19.23 -43.45
N ALA A 12 19.84 -19.06 -44.52
CA ALA A 12 21.05 -18.23 -44.51
C ALA A 12 20.69 -16.76 -44.22
N THR A 13 19.59 -16.26 -44.80
CA THR A 13 19.13 -14.90 -44.53
C THR A 13 18.71 -14.76 -43.08
N VAL A 14 17.91 -15.69 -42.54
CA VAL A 14 17.50 -15.70 -41.13
C VAL A 14 18.70 -15.79 -40.17
N LEU A 15 19.72 -16.60 -40.48
CA LEU A 15 20.92 -16.74 -39.65
C LEU A 15 21.82 -15.49 -39.71
N ILE A 16 21.94 -14.85 -40.87
CA ILE A 16 22.64 -13.58 -41.02
C ILE A 16 21.89 -12.47 -40.26
N MET A 17 20.55 -12.48 -40.29
CA MET A 17 19.70 -11.55 -39.52
C MET A 17 19.85 -11.76 -38.01
N ALA A 18 19.80 -13.01 -37.52
CA ALA A 18 19.97 -13.32 -36.10
C ALA A 18 21.36 -12.92 -35.57
N ARG A 19 22.40 -13.03 -36.41
CA ARG A 19 23.76 -12.62 -36.07
C ARG A 19 23.95 -11.10 -36.08
N ALA A 20 23.29 -10.39 -36.98
CA ALA A 20 23.32 -8.92 -37.03
C ALA A 20 22.60 -8.28 -35.82
N ASP A 21 21.48 -8.87 -35.39
CA ASP A 21 20.70 -8.42 -34.23
C ASP A 21 21.47 -8.62 -32.92
N ALA A 22 22.21 -9.74 -32.81
CA ALA A 22 23.09 -10.02 -31.68
C ALA A 22 24.29 -9.04 -31.56
N LEU A 23 24.71 -8.41 -32.66
CA LEU A 23 25.87 -7.53 -32.70
C LEU A 23 25.52 -6.03 -32.55
N ALA A 24 24.31 -5.60 -32.91
CA ALA A 24 24.02 -4.17 -33.07
C ALA A 24 23.42 -3.45 -31.84
N ARG A 25 22.82 -4.14 -30.85
CA ARG A 25 22.06 -3.54 -29.71
C ARG A 25 21.13 -2.36 -30.09
N ARG A 26 20.75 -2.22 -31.36
CA ARG A 26 19.86 -1.20 -31.92
C ARG A 26 19.19 -1.77 -33.19
N PRO A 27 17.89 -1.57 -33.39
CA PRO A 27 17.21 -2.06 -34.59
C PRO A 27 17.52 -1.14 -35.77
N VAL A 28 18.52 -1.48 -36.57
CA VAL A 28 18.75 -0.80 -37.87
C VAL A 28 17.83 -1.43 -38.91
N PHE A 29 16.52 -1.18 -38.82
CA PHE A 29 15.58 -1.50 -39.90
C PHE A 29 15.57 -0.34 -40.92
N GLY A 30 16.63 -0.24 -41.71
CA GLY A 30 16.71 0.72 -42.81
C GLY A 30 15.98 0.23 -44.05
N LEU A 31 15.37 1.14 -44.82
CA LEU A 31 14.69 0.95 -46.11
C LEU A 31 15.30 -0.14 -47.03
N ALA A 32 16.61 -0.32 -46.99
CA ALA A 32 17.34 -1.36 -47.70
C ALA A 32 16.88 -2.80 -47.40
N THR A 33 16.50 -3.13 -46.16
CA THR A 33 16.02 -4.47 -45.80
C THR A 33 14.63 -4.76 -46.37
N ILE A 34 13.76 -3.75 -46.38
CA ILE A 34 12.44 -3.82 -47.00
C ILE A 34 12.58 -4.00 -48.52
N LEU A 35 13.49 -3.25 -49.14
CA LEU A 35 13.76 -3.35 -50.58
C LEU A 35 14.35 -4.70 -50.98
N LEU A 36 15.25 -5.28 -50.18
CA LEU A 36 15.82 -6.61 -50.44
C LEU A 36 14.80 -7.73 -50.25
N ALA A 37 13.95 -7.65 -49.23
CA ALA A 37 12.85 -8.60 -49.03
C ALA A 37 11.81 -8.51 -50.16
N ALA A 38 11.45 -7.29 -50.59
CA ALA A 38 10.55 -7.07 -51.70
C ALA A 38 11.14 -7.62 -53.02
N ALA A 39 12.41 -7.35 -53.31
CA ALA A 39 13.10 -7.88 -54.48
C ALA A 39 13.17 -9.41 -54.47
N GLY A 40 13.49 -10.02 -53.31
CA GLY A 40 13.48 -11.48 -53.14
C GLY A 40 12.10 -12.09 -53.38
N THR A 41 11.04 -11.42 -52.94
CA THR A 41 9.65 -11.86 -53.14
C THR A 41 9.24 -11.78 -54.62
N VAL A 42 9.62 -10.71 -55.32
CA VAL A 42 9.36 -10.54 -56.76
C VAL A 42 10.07 -11.62 -57.58
N VAL A 43 11.34 -11.92 -57.27
CA VAL A 43 12.10 -12.98 -57.95
C VAL A 43 11.48 -14.35 -57.69
N ALA A 44 11.05 -14.64 -56.45
CA ALA A 44 10.39 -15.90 -56.11
C ALA A 44 9.06 -16.09 -56.86
N LEU A 45 8.25 -15.02 -56.97
CA LEU A 45 7.00 -15.04 -57.73
C LEU A 45 7.26 -15.23 -59.23
N ALA A 46 8.26 -14.56 -59.80
CA ALA A 46 8.64 -14.69 -61.20
C ALA A 46 9.14 -16.11 -61.55
N VAL A 47 9.98 -16.69 -60.68
CA VAL A 47 10.47 -18.07 -60.84
C VAL A 47 9.33 -19.09 -60.68
N GLY A 48 8.44 -18.88 -59.70
CA GLY A 48 7.26 -19.73 -59.50
C GLY A 48 6.30 -19.68 -60.70
N LEU A 49 6.06 -18.49 -61.25
CA LEU A 49 5.24 -18.30 -62.45
C LEU A 49 5.89 -18.92 -63.69
N GLY A 50 7.21 -18.79 -63.83
CA GLY A 50 7.98 -19.42 -64.91
C GLY A 50 7.91 -20.95 -64.87
N ALA A 51 8.03 -21.54 -63.68
CA ALA A 51 7.89 -22.98 -63.48
C ALA A 51 6.46 -23.48 -63.77
N LEU A 52 5.43 -22.71 -63.40
CA LEU A 52 4.02 -22.98 -63.72
C LEU A 52 3.74 -22.95 -65.23
N LEU A 53 4.28 -21.96 -65.93
CA LEU A 53 4.14 -21.84 -67.38
C LEU A 53 4.90 -22.95 -68.13
N ALA A 54 6.05 -23.37 -67.60
CA ALA A 54 6.80 -24.51 -68.13
C ALA A 54 6.08 -25.85 -67.90
N ALA A 55 5.43 -26.03 -66.76
CA ALA A 55 4.65 -27.24 -66.44
C ALA A 55 3.40 -27.40 -67.33
N ARG A 56 2.80 -26.29 -67.80
CA ARG A 56 1.67 -26.29 -68.74
C ARG A 56 2.01 -26.78 -70.16
N ARG A 57 3.30 -26.84 -70.54
CA ARG A 57 3.74 -27.11 -71.92
C ARG A 57 4.12 -28.57 -72.22
N ARG A 58 3.93 -29.51 -71.30
CA ARG A 58 4.16 -30.95 -71.58
C ARG A 58 2.86 -31.62 -72.05
N PRO A 59 2.73 -32.03 -73.32
CA PRO A 59 1.57 -32.77 -73.78
C PRO A 59 1.73 -34.25 -73.41
N GLY A 60 0.79 -34.83 -72.66
CA GLY A 60 0.61 -36.29 -72.61
C GLY A 60 0.39 -37.00 -71.27
N ASP A 61 0.00 -36.36 -70.16
CA ASP A 61 -0.30 -37.11 -68.92
C ASP A 61 -1.72 -36.80 -68.37
N PRO A 62 -2.66 -37.76 -68.41
CA PRO A 62 -4.00 -37.62 -67.85
C PRO A 62 -4.01 -38.09 -66.38
N ALA A 63 -3.32 -37.36 -65.49
CA ALA A 63 -3.53 -37.49 -64.06
C ALA A 63 -3.93 -36.13 -63.50
N ARG A 64 -5.24 -35.96 -63.29
CA ARG A 64 -5.83 -34.85 -62.52
C ARG A 64 -5.23 -34.83 -61.11
N VAL A 65 -4.13 -34.11 -60.92
CA VAL A 65 -3.80 -33.48 -59.64
C VAL A 65 -4.44 -32.08 -59.64
N THR A 66 -5.71 -32.00 -60.02
CA THR A 66 -6.53 -30.80 -59.87
C THR A 66 -7.21 -30.91 -58.51
N GLY A 67 -6.57 -30.42 -57.45
CA GLY A 67 -7.20 -30.50 -56.13
C GLY A 67 -6.61 -29.67 -55.00
N THR A 68 -5.28 -29.50 -54.89
CA THR A 68 -4.72 -29.02 -53.60
C THR A 68 -3.70 -27.89 -53.71
N TRP A 69 -3.02 -27.72 -54.84
CA TRP A 69 -1.96 -26.71 -54.97
C TRP A 69 -2.45 -25.25 -55.05
N SER A 70 -3.67 -25.02 -55.56
CA SER A 70 -4.28 -23.68 -55.59
C SER A 70 -4.53 -23.14 -54.18
N HIS A 71 -4.94 -24.00 -53.25
CA HIS A 71 -5.14 -23.64 -51.84
C HIS A 71 -3.81 -23.34 -51.15
N VAL A 72 -2.77 -24.13 -51.43
CA VAL A 72 -1.41 -23.88 -50.92
C VAL A 72 -0.85 -22.54 -51.42
N LEU A 73 -1.00 -22.24 -52.71
CA LEU A 73 -0.55 -20.98 -53.29
C LEU A 73 -1.31 -19.78 -52.74
N ARG A 74 -2.65 -19.87 -52.64
CA ARG A 74 -3.51 -18.83 -52.06
C ARG A 74 -3.20 -18.58 -50.59
N LEU A 75 -2.98 -19.64 -49.82
CA LEU A 75 -2.57 -19.55 -48.41
C LEU A 75 -1.19 -18.91 -48.29
N GLY A 76 -0.22 -19.29 -49.13
CA GLY A 76 1.10 -18.68 -49.15
C GLY A 76 1.07 -17.18 -49.46
N ILE A 77 0.28 -16.76 -50.46
CA ILE A 77 0.08 -15.35 -50.78
C ILE A 77 -0.62 -14.62 -49.63
N ALA A 78 -1.67 -15.20 -49.04
CA ALA A 78 -2.37 -14.59 -47.91
C ALA A 78 -1.45 -14.40 -46.70
N LEU A 79 -0.63 -15.39 -46.36
CA LEU A 79 0.35 -15.29 -45.27
C LEU A 79 1.43 -14.23 -45.56
N LEU A 80 1.88 -14.09 -46.81
CA LEU A 80 2.82 -13.03 -47.20
C LEU A 80 2.19 -11.64 -47.09
N VAL A 81 0.95 -11.47 -47.55
CA VAL A 81 0.22 -10.19 -47.44
C VAL A 81 -0.01 -9.83 -45.97
N ILE A 82 -0.50 -10.79 -45.17
CA ILE A 82 -0.76 -10.59 -43.74
C ILE A 82 0.55 -10.32 -43.00
N GLY A 83 1.60 -11.11 -43.25
CA GLY A 83 2.92 -10.93 -42.64
C GLY A 83 3.56 -9.60 -43.03
N GLY A 84 3.50 -9.22 -44.30
CA GLY A 84 3.98 -7.93 -44.79
C GLY A 84 3.20 -6.76 -44.16
N ALA A 85 1.88 -6.84 -44.11
CA ALA A 85 1.04 -5.85 -43.45
C ALA A 85 1.37 -5.73 -41.95
N ALA A 86 1.60 -6.86 -41.26
CA ALA A 86 1.97 -6.87 -39.85
C ALA A 86 3.34 -6.22 -39.60
N ILE A 87 4.33 -6.44 -40.47
CA ILE A 87 5.65 -5.79 -40.38
C ILE A 87 5.53 -4.28 -40.57
N VAL A 88 4.78 -3.84 -41.58
CA VAL A 88 4.53 -2.40 -41.83
C VAL A 88 3.78 -1.77 -40.65
N ALA A 89 2.73 -2.42 -40.15
CA ALA A 89 1.99 -1.96 -38.98
C ALA A 89 2.89 -1.85 -37.76
N ARG A 90 3.78 -2.83 -37.52
CA ARG A 90 4.75 -2.78 -36.43
C ARG A 90 5.72 -1.62 -36.59
N ALA A 91 6.26 -1.40 -37.78
CA ALA A 91 7.20 -0.30 -38.04
C ALA A 91 6.55 1.09 -37.90
N ALA A 92 5.26 1.22 -38.20
CA ALA A 92 4.53 2.48 -38.11
C ALA A 92 3.96 2.77 -36.72
N LEU A 93 3.57 1.75 -35.96
CA LEU A 93 2.82 1.91 -34.71
C LEU A 93 3.65 1.67 -33.44
N VAL A 94 4.78 0.98 -33.52
CA VAL A 94 5.64 0.73 -32.35
C VAL A 94 6.63 1.88 -32.20
N PRO A 95 6.53 2.69 -31.13
CA PRO A 95 7.46 3.80 -30.90
C PRO A 95 8.88 3.31 -30.63
N ASP A 96 9.88 4.12 -30.96
CA ASP A 96 11.31 3.79 -30.76
C ASP A 96 11.65 3.45 -29.30
N SER A 97 10.94 4.04 -28.33
CA SER A 97 11.14 3.79 -26.90
C SER A 97 10.37 2.59 -26.35
N TYR A 98 9.58 1.89 -27.17
CA TYR A 98 8.87 0.68 -26.73
C TYR A 98 9.86 -0.43 -26.37
N GLY A 99 9.68 -1.05 -25.21
CA GLY A 99 10.55 -2.16 -24.77
C GLY A 99 11.77 -1.73 -23.95
N ALA A 100 12.12 -0.44 -23.91
CA ALA A 100 13.32 0.04 -23.22
C ALA A 100 13.31 -0.25 -21.70
N TYR A 101 12.12 -0.29 -21.09
CA TYR A 101 11.93 -0.51 -19.66
C TYR A 101 10.88 -1.60 -19.36
N GLY A 102 10.55 -2.44 -20.35
CA GLY A 102 9.45 -3.41 -20.28
C GLY A 102 8.40 -3.17 -21.37
N TYR A 103 7.23 -3.82 -21.25
CA TYR A 103 6.16 -3.79 -22.27
C TYR A 103 5.36 -2.49 -22.30
N PHE A 104 6.04 -1.34 -22.34
CA PHE A 104 5.42 -0.02 -22.47
C PHE A 104 6.30 0.94 -23.28
N ARG A 105 5.72 2.07 -23.71
CA ARG A 105 6.43 3.16 -24.38
C ARG A 105 7.28 3.91 -23.36
N GLY A 106 8.60 3.78 -23.43
CA GLY A 106 9.51 4.39 -22.45
C GLY A 106 9.40 5.92 -22.36
N ASP A 107 9.07 6.60 -23.46
CA ASP A 107 8.88 8.05 -23.47
C ASP A 107 7.59 8.52 -22.78
N ALA A 108 6.63 7.63 -22.51
CA ALA A 108 5.33 8.01 -21.95
C ALA A 108 5.45 8.76 -20.61
N VAL A 109 6.44 8.42 -19.79
CA VAL A 109 6.69 9.10 -18.51
C VAL A 109 7.14 10.54 -18.75
N ARG A 110 8.14 10.74 -19.62
CA ARG A 110 8.65 12.08 -19.94
C ARG A 110 7.58 12.96 -20.56
N ASP A 111 6.81 12.41 -21.49
CA ASP A 111 5.75 13.14 -22.17
C ASP A 111 4.66 13.54 -21.15
N ALA A 112 4.26 12.62 -20.27
CA ALA A 112 3.33 12.92 -19.18
C ALA A 112 3.87 14.01 -18.24
N MET A 113 5.16 14.00 -17.89
CA MET A 113 5.76 15.04 -17.05
C MET A 113 5.83 16.41 -17.72
N ARG A 114 5.90 16.46 -19.07
CA ARG A 114 5.88 17.72 -19.83
C ARG A 114 4.49 18.28 -20.01
N GLU A 115 3.52 17.42 -20.24
CA GLU A 115 2.15 17.82 -20.59
C GLU A 115 1.24 18.00 -19.37
N ARG A 116 1.51 17.29 -18.27
CA ARG A 116 0.65 17.27 -17.09
C ARG A 116 1.31 17.99 -15.93
N LYS A 117 0.54 18.86 -15.27
CA LYS A 117 0.93 19.44 -14.00
C LYS A 117 0.76 18.39 -12.89
N PRO A 118 1.76 18.17 -12.01
CA PRO A 118 1.61 17.28 -10.88
C PRO A 118 0.47 17.75 -9.97
N ALA A 119 -0.57 16.93 -9.85
CA ALA A 119 -1.69 17.22 -8.95
C ALA A 119 -1.30 16.91 -7.50
N HIS A 120 -0.67 15.77 -7.27
CA HIS A 120 -0.15 15.34 -5.97
C HIS A 120 1.16 16.08 -5.64
N GLN A 121 1.23 16.63 -4.43
CA GLN A 121 2.34 17.48 -4.01
C GLN A 121 3.41 16.72 -3.20
N GLY A 122 3.02 15.59 -2.62
CA GLY A 122 3.83 14.79 -1.71
C GLY A 122 3.83 15.35 -0.28
N ARG A 123 4.01 14.45 0.70
CA ARG A 123 4.03 14.78 2.12
C ARG A 123 4.99 15.92 2.50
N ALA A 124 6.16 16.00 1.85
CA ALA A 124 7.16 17.03 2.14
C ALA A 124 6.66 18.44 1.81
N ALA A 125 5.91 18.62 0.72
CA ALA A 125 5.34 19.90 0.35
C ALA A 125 4.27 20.33 1.36
N CYS A 126 3.42 19.39 1.79
CA CYS A 126 2.40 19.64 2.82
C CYS A 126 3.04 20.03 4.16
N ALA A 127 4.02 19.24 4.63
CA ALA A 127 4.69 19.45 5.91
C ALA A 127 5.51 20.74 5.96
N GLY A 128 5.93 21.29 4.81
CA GLY A 128 6.63 22.58 4.75
C GLY A 128 5.76 23.78 5.16
N CYS A 129 4.42 23.66 5.09
CA CYS A 129 3.49 24.68 5.58
C CYS A 129 2.67 24.19 6.81
N HIS A 130 2.48 22.88 6.95
CA HIS A 130 1.75 22.23 8.04
C HIS A 130 2.70 21.41 8.92
N GLU A 131 3.64 22.12 9.56
CA GLU A 131 4.73 21.48 10.32
C GLU A 131 4.21 20.70 11.53
N ALA A 132 3.21 21.23 12.24
CA ALA A 132 2.63 20.60 13.41
C ALA A 132 1.95 19.27 13.05
N GLU A 133 1.06 19.28 12.06
CA GLU A 133 0.40 18.07 11.55
C GLU A 133 1.41 17.10 10.96
N GLY A 134 2.42 17.60 10.24
CA GLY A 134 3.50 16.80 9.68
C GLY A 134 4.35 16.10 10.75
N ALA A 135 4.58 16.76 11.89
CA ALA A 135 5.30 16.20 13.03
C ALA A 135 4.48 15.14 13.76
N LEU A 136 3.19 15.41 14.01
CA LEU A 136 2.25 14.44 14.60
C LEU A 136 2.14 13.19 13.72
N HIS A 137 1.85 13.39 12.44
CA HIS A 137 1.75 12.32 11.45
C HIS A 137 3.05 11.51 11.34
N GLY A 138 4.20 12.17 11.37
CA GLY A 138 5.50 11.53 11.23
C GLY A 138 5.92 10.67 12.43
N LYS A 139 5.37 10.91 13.63
CA LYS A 139 5.72 10.14 14.84
C LYS A 139 4.90 8.87 15.02
N ASP A 140 3.72 8.76 14.41
CA ASP A 140 2.75 7.68 14.67
C ASP A 140 2.59 6.70 13.48
N PHE A 141 1.69 5.71 13.59
CA PHE A 141 1.50 4.61 12.64
C PHE A 141 1.02 5.04 11.25
N HIS A 142 0.48 6.25 11.11
CA HIS A 142 0.13 6.80 9.80
C HIS A 142 1.32 7.41 9.05
N ALA A 143 2.53 7.46 9.63
CA ALA A 143 3.71 8.07 8.99
C ALA A 143 4.00 7.61 7.54
N GLY A 144 3.61 6.39 7.17
CA GLY A 144 3.75 5.83 5.82
C GLY A 144 2.64 6.19 4.83
N ILE A 145 1.52 6.74 5.30
CA ILE A 145 0.39 7.18 4.48
C ILE A 145 0.67 8.60 3.95
N GLN A 146 0.31 8.89 2.71
CA GLN A 146 0.49 10.23 2.16
C GLN A 146 -0.68 11.12 2.58
N CYS A 147 -0.44 12.42 2.82
CA CYS A 147 -1.49 13.37 3.18
C CYS A 147 -2.63 13.33 2.14
N GLU A 148 -2.28 13.16 0.87
CA GLU A 148 -3.22 13.13 -0.24
C GLU A 148 -4.13 11.90 -0.27
N SER A 149 -3.78 10.83 0.45
CA SER A 149 -4.64 9.66 0.60
C SER A 149 -5.94 9.99 1.34
N CYS A 150 -5.92 11.01 2.20
CA CYS A 150 -7.09 11.46 2.96
C CYS A 150 -7.58 12.84 2.49
N HIS A 151 -6.66 13.74 2.12
CA HIS A 151 -6.97 15.14 1.82
C HIS A 151 -7.15 15.45 0.33
N GLY A 152 -6.93 14.45 -0.55
CA GLY A 152 -6.90 14.62 -2.00
C GLY A 152 -5.58 15.24 -2.49
N ALA A 153 -5.46 15.46 -3.79
CA ALA A 153 -4.17 15.74 -4.43
C ALA A 153 -3.47 17.03 -3.93
N GLY A 154 -4.23 18.05 -3.49
CA GLY A 154 -3.69 19.26 -2.85
C GLY A 154 -3.06 20.30 -3.80
N GLY A 155 -2.87 19.99 -5.09
CA GLY A 155 -2.25 20.94 -6.04
C GLY A 155 -2.99 22.27 -6.21
N GLU A 156 -4.32 22.26 -6.25
CA GLU A 156 -5.12 23.50 -6.30
C GLU A 156 -5.01 24.31 -5.01
N HIS A 157 -5.00 23.63 -3.86
CA HIS A 157 -4.80 24.27 -2.56
C HIS A 157 -3.48 25.02 -2.53
N VAL A 158 -2.36 24.35 -2.86
CA VAL A 158 -1.03 24.97 -2.87
C VAL A 158 -0.96 26.15 -3.84
N ALA A 159 -1.50 26.01 -5.06
CA ALA A 159 -1.53 27.11 -6.03
C ALA A 159 -2.35 28.31 -5.53
N SER A 160 -3.47 28.05 -4.84
CA SER A 160 -4.34 29.10 -4.31
C SER A 160 -3.72 29.87 -3.15
N VAL A 161 -2.84 29.26 -2.35
CA VAL A 161 -2.11 29.94 -1.25
C VAL A 161 -1.25 31.08 -1.81
N ALA A 162 -0.46 30.79 -2.85
CA ALA A 162 0.38 31.80 -3.49
C ALA A 162 -0.46 32.91 -4.14
N ALA A 163 -1.52 32.54 -4.88
CA ALA A 163 -2.41 33.50 -5.51
C ALA A 163 -3.17 34.38 -4.49
N ARG A 164 -3.56 33.82 -3.34
CA ARG A 164 -4.21 34.56 -2.24
C ARG A 164 -3.28 35.57 -1.60
N ALA A 165 -2.00 35.23 -1.39
CA ALA A 165 -1.02 36.16 -0.85
C ALA A 165 -0.85 37.42 -1.73
N GLU A 166 -1.10 37.29 -3.03
CA GLU A 166 -1.08 38.38 -4.01
C GLU A 166 -2.46 39.03 -4.24
N GLY A 167 -3.50 38.63 -3.49
CA GLY A 167 -4.87 39.13 -3.64
C GLY A 167 -5.57 38.71 -4.95
N LYS A 168 -5.08 37.67 -5.63
CA LYS A 168 -5.54 37.24 -6.95
C LYS A 168 -6.58 36.13 -6.93
N ALA A 169 -6.70 35.39 -5.83
CA ALA A 169 -7.66 34.29 -5.69
C ALA A 169 -8.06 34.04 -4.23
N GLU A 170 -9.19 33.36 -4.05
CA GLU A 170 -9.57 32.80 -2.76
C GLU A 170 -8.79 31.52 -2.45
N LEU A 171 -8.75 31.14 -1.16
CA LEU A 171 -8.11 29.90 -0.73
C LEU A 171 -8.99 28.73 -1.11
N VAL A 172 -8.43 27.76 -1.84
CA VAL A 172 -9.09 26.48 -2.11
C VAL A 172 -8.72 25.53 -0.97
N PRO A 173 -9.67 25.07 -0.13
CA PRO A 173 -9.35 24.14 0.95
C PRO A 173 -9.09 22.73 0.42
N VAL A 174 -8.29 21.95 1.16
CA VAL A 174 -8.19 20.51 0.94
C VAL A 174 -9.45 19.78 1.41
N VAL A 175 -9.65 18.54 0.97
CA VAL A 175 -10.71 17.69 1.51
C VAL A 175 -10.38 17.39 2.97
N ILE A 176 -11.32 17.58 3.88
CA ILE A 176 -11.20 17.10 5.26
C ILE A 176 -12.23 15.99 5.42
N PRO A 177 -11.82 14.71 5.51
CA PRO A 177 -12.71 13.62 5.88
C PRO A 177 -13.44 13.98 7.17
N ARG A 178 -14.77 13.86 7.21
CA ARG A 178 -15.58 14.12 8.42
C ARG A 178 -16.50 12.97 8.82
N THR A 179 -16.51 11.91 8.02
CA THR A 179 -17.31 10.70 8.23
C THR A 179 -16.41 9.52 8.57
N GLN A 180 -17.01 8.40 8.97
CA GLN A 180 -16.27 7.18 9.27
C GLN A 180 -15.64 6.53 8.03
N GLU A 181 -16.30 6.64 6.86
CA GLU A 181 -15.96 5.83 5.68
C GLU A 181 -14.51 5.96 5.18
N PRO A 182 -13.91 7.17 5.10
CA PRO A 182 -12.51 7.29 4.69
C PRO A 182 -11.54 6.51 5.59
N CYS A 183 -11.85 6.40 6.88
CA CYS A 183 -11.08 5.58 7.83
C CYS A 183 -11.35 4.08 7.58
N LEU A 184 -12.60 3.72 7.34
CA LEU A 184 -13.05 2.33 7.15
C LEU A 184 -12.58 1.71 5.84
N TRP A 185 -12.18 2.50 4.82
CA TRP A 185 -11.48 1.96 3.64
C TRP A 185 -10.26 1.11 4.04
N CYS A 186 -9.51 1.57 5.05
CA CYS A 186 -8.34 0.87 5.56
C CYS A 186 -8.61 0.08 6.85
N HIS A 187 -9.50 0.54 7.74
CA HIS A 187 -9.65 -0.05 9.07
C HIS A 187 -10.85 -0.97 9.25
N ARG A 188 -11.76 -1.08 8.29
CA ARG A 188 -12.86 -2.05 8.37
C ARG A 188 -12.32 -3.47 8.45
N ARG A 189 -12.93 -4.32 9.29
CA ARG A 189 -12.63 -5.75 9.35
C ARG A 189 -12.99 -6.41 8.02
N LEU A 190 -12.00 -7.03 7.38
CA LEU A 190 -12.13 -7.75 6.11
C LEU A 190 -11.38 -9.08 6.22
N ALA A 191 -12.02 -10.19 5.82
CA ALA A 191 -11.41 -11.52 5.88
C ALA A 191 -10.12 -11.64 5.05
N ALA A 192 -9.99 -10.83 3.97
CA ALA A 192 -8.81 -10.83 3.11
C ALA A 192 -7.63 -9.99 3.64
N ARG A 193 -7.82 -9.24 4.73
CA ARG A 193 -6.78 -8.37 5.30
C ARG A 193 -6.13 -9.07 6.49
N PRO A 194 -4.79 -9.06 6.60
CA PRO A 194 -4.09 -9.75 7.67
C PRO A 194 -4.50 -9.23 9.06
N SER A 195 -4.54 -10.13 10.04
CA SER A 195 -4.86 -9.82 11.45
C SER A 195 -3.87 -8.84 12.09
N SER A 196 -2.63 -8.80 11.56
CA SER A 196 -1.56 -7.90 12.00
C SER A 196 -1.83 -6.44 11.63
N PHE A 197 -2.71 -6.18 10.67
CA PHE A 197 -3.16 -4.82 10.36
C PHE A 197 -4.28 -4.41 11.33
N PRO A 198 -4.27 -3.18 11.91
CA PRO A 198 -5.34 -2.72 12.79
C PRO A 198 -6.70 -2.68 12.09
N GLN A 199 -7.58 -3.60 12.46
CA GLN A 199 -8.92 -3.75 11.91
C GLN A 199 -9.98 -3.68 13.02
N ILE A 200 -11.11 -3.07 12.69
CA ILE A 200 -12.28 -2.93 13.56
C ILE A 200 -13.56 -3.25 12.81
N ASP A 201 -14.55 -3.78 13.52
CA ASP A 201 -15.94 -3.54 13.18
C ASP A 201 -16.37 -2.22 13.85
N PRO A 202 -16.92 -1.23 13.12
CA PRO A 202 -17.20 0.09 13.68
C PRO A 202 -18.26 0.05 14.78
N GLU A 203 -19.23 -0.84 14.67
CA GLU A 203 -20.34 -0.97 15.61
C GLU A 203 -19.87 -1.66 16.91
N GLU A 204 -19.13 -2.77 16.80
CA GLU A 204 -18.46 -3.40 17.95
C GLU A 204 -17.51 -2.42 18.65
N HIS A 205 -16.72 -1.67 17.88
CA HIS A 205 -15.75 -0.72 18.40
C HIS A 205 -16.41 0.39 19.22
N LEU A 206 -17.43 1.05 18.67
CA LEU A 206 -18.13 2.15 19.36
C LEU A 206 -18.89 1.67 20.60
N ARG A 207 -19.56 0.51 20.53
CA ARG A 207 -20.22 -0.09 21.70
C ARG A 207 -19.25 -0.50 22.78
N GLY A 208 -18.06 -1.00 22.42
CA GLY A 208 -16.99 -1.32 23.36
C GLY A 208 -16.53 -0.14 24.21
N PHE A 209 -16.80 1.10 23.76
CA PHE A 209 -16.55 2.33 24.51
C PHE A 209 -17.84 2.99 25.03
N ALA A 210 -18.97 2.28 25.04
CA ALA A 210 -20.28 2.79 25.47
C ALA A 210 -20.72 4.07 24.73
N VAL A 211 -20.36 4.20 23.45
CA VAL A 211 -20.82 5.30 22.59
C VAL A 211 -22.24 4.98 22.10
N ALA A 212 -23.19 5.88 22.38
CA ALA A 212 -24.60 5.67 22.04
C ALA A 212 -24.88 5.81 20.54
N ASP A 213 -24.30 6.82 19.88
CA ASP A 213 -24.47 7.04 18.44
C ASP A 213 -23.40 6.28 17.64
N LEU A 214 -23.81 5.19 16.98
CA LEU A 214 -22.94 4.35 16.16
C LEU A 214 -22.50 5.04 14.85
N GLY A 215 -23.11 6.18 14.48
CA GLY A 215 -22.67 7.05 13.40
C GLY A 215 -21.56 8.03 13.79
N THR A 216 -21.15 8.05 15.07
CA THR A 216 -20.13 8.98 15.59
C THR A 216 -18.85 8.91 14.74
N PRO A 217 -18.40 10.02 14.14
CA PRO A 217 -17.16 10.03 13.36
C PRO A 217 -15.96 9.64 14.22
N CYS A 218 -15.05 8.83 13.66
CA CYS A 218 -13.86 8.34 14.37
C CYS A 218 -13.03 9.48 14.98
N MET A 219 -12.98 10.65 14.31
CA MET A 219 -12.20 11.79 14.77
C MET A 219 -12.80 12.56 15.95
N ARG A 220 -13.96 12.15 16.44
CA ARG A 220 -14.47 12.63 17.73
C ARG A 220 -13.64 12.09 18.90
N CYS A 221 -12.91 11.00 18.67
CA CYS A 221 -12.04 10.36 19.65
C CYS A 221 -10.58 10.30 19.17
N HIS A 222 -10.32 10.00 17.90
CA HIS A 222 -8.96 9.83 17.37
C HIS A 222 -8.47 11.04 16.57
N ASP A 223 -7.20 11.41 16.70
CA ASP A 223 -6.57 12.31 15.72
C ASP A 223 -6.02 11.46 14.56
N PRO A 224 -6.41 11.67 13.30
CA PRO A 224 -5.88 10.90 12.17
C PRO A 224 -4.39 11.15 11.91
N HIS A 225 -3.82 12.26 12.40
CA HIS A 225 -2.38 12.53 12.38
C HIS A 225 -1.67 11.87 13.56
N GLU A 226 -2.37 11.49 14.63
CA GLU A 226 -1.79 10.80 15.78
C GLU A 226 -2.79 9.78 16.37
N PRO A 227 -3.09 8.68 15.64
CA PRO A 227 -4.19 7.79 16.00
C PRO A 227 -4.03 7.11 17.37
N LEU A 228 -2.79 6.92 17.86
CA LEU A 228 -2.50 6.20 19.10
C LEU A 228 -1.96 7.07 20.25
N PHE A 229 -1.89 8.40 20.05
CA PHE A 229 -1.41 9.36 21.05
C PHE A 229 -0.02 9.01 21.60
N LEU A 230 0.92 8.68 20.71
CA LEU A 230 2.26 8.28 21.07
C LEU A 230 3.07 9.46 21.63
N THR A 231 3.57 9.27 22.86
CA THR A 231 4.46 10.22 23.54
C THR A 231 5.88 10.24 22.97
N ARG A 232 6.27 9.19 22.23
CA ARG A 232 7.57 9.07 21.55
C ARG A 232 7.39 8.52 20.13
N PRO A 233 8.30 8.85 19.19
CA PRO A 233 8.24 8.33 17.82
C PRO A 233 8.17 6.80 17.75
N LEU A 234 7.35 6.27 16.86
CA LEU A 234 7.14 4.83 16.66
C LEU A 234 8.44 4.04 16.44
N ARG A 235 9.41 4.65 15.76
CA ARG A 235 10.74 4.06 15.49
C ARG A 235 11.54 3.75 16.77
N GLU A 236 11.24 4.43 17.88
CA GLU A 236 11.87 4.23 19.19
C GLU A 236 11.15 3.17 20.02
N ALA A 237 9.98 2.71 19.58
CA ALA A 237 9.26 1.66 20.27
C ALA A 237 10.04 0.34 20.23
N ARG A 238 10.03 -0.38 21.36
CA ARG A 238 10.79 -1.62 21.52
C ARG A 238 10.20 -2.73 20.67
N LEU A 239 11.10 -3.49 20.04
CA LEU A 239 10.77 -4.80 19.50
C LEU A 239 10.73 -5.82 20.64
N HIS A 240 9.80 -6.75 20.52
CA HIS A 240 9.50 -7.80 21.48
C HIS A 240 9.41 -9.12 20.71
N PRO A 241 9.71 -10.28 21.33
CA PRO A 241 9.30 -11.57 20.79
C PRO A 241 7.83 -11.57 20.39
N VAL A 242 7.50 -12.33 19.35
CA VAL A 242 6.13 -12.38 18.82
C VAL A 242 5.11 -12.67 19.93
N ILE A 243 4.16 -11.74 20.09
CA ILE A 243 2.98 -11.91 20.95
C ILE A 243 1.80 -12.21 20.04
N GLN A 244 1.22 -13.40 20.21
CA GLN A 244 0.09 -13.85 19.41
C GLN A 244 -1.21 -13.33 20.02
N GLN A 245 -2.08 -12.76 19.20
CA GLN A 245 -3.43 -12.36 19.57
C GLN A 245 -4.43 -13.40 19.09
N CYS A 246 -5.57 -13.53 19.77
CA CYS A 246 -6.59 -14.51 19.39
C CYS A 246 -7.07 -14.31 17.94
N ARG A 247 -7.18 -13.05 17.50
CA ARG A 247 -7.55 -12.68 16.13
C ARG A 247 -6.52 -13.06 15.06
N ASP A 248 -5.32 -13.52 15.43
CA ASP A 248 -4.33 -13.99 14.47
C ASP A 248 -4.74 -15.32 13.82
N CYS A 249 -5.56 -16.11 14.52
CA CYS A 249 -6.09 -17.38 14.02
C CYS A 249 -7.63 -17.40 13.93
N HIS A 250 -8.31 -16.55 14.70
CA HIS A 250 -9.76 -16.53 14.79
C HIS A 250 -10.38 -15.35 14.05
N ALA A 251 -11.53 -15.58 13.41
CA ALA A 251 -12.35 -14.52 12.84
C ALA A 251 -13.43 -14.07 13.84
N GLY A 252 -13.58 -12.75 14.00
CA GLY A 252 -14.60 -12.15 14.86
C GLY A 252 -14.16 -11.95 16.32
N ASP A 253 -15.14 -11.65 17.17
CA ASP A 253 -14.93 -11.54 18.62
C ASP A 253 -14.65 -12.91 19.23
N VAL A 254 -13.50 -13.01 19.89
CA VAL A 254 -13.10 -14.22 20.61
C VAL A 254 -13.33 -13.99 22.09
N ASP A 255 -14.09 -14.87 22.73
CA ASP A 255 -14.18 -14.91 24.18
C ASP A 255 -12.83 -15.37 24.76
N THR A 256 -12.00 -14.41 25.13
CA THR A 256 -10.67 -14.67 25.71
C THR A 256 -10.73 -15.29 27.11
N ALA A 257 -11.91 -15.33 27.75
CA ALA A 257 -12.12 -15.98 29.03
C ALA A 257 -12.59 -17.44 28.89
N ALA A 258 -13.00 -17.87 27.69
CA ALA A 258 -13.44 -19.24 27.46
C ALA A 258 -12.31 -20.26 27.66
N VAL A 259 -12.68 -21.45 28.13
CA VAL A 259 -11.76 -22.59 28.24
C VAL A 259 -11.33 -23.00 26.83
N ARG A 260 -10.02 -23.09 26.61
CA ARG A 260 -9.48 -23.53 25.33
C ARG A 260 -9.81 -25.01 25.10
N PRO A 261 -10.28 -25.40 23.90
CA PRO A 261 -10.57 -26.79 23.59
C PRO A 261 -9.28 -27.63 23.59
N GLU A 262 -9.44 -28.94 23.79
CA GLU A 262 -8.33 -29.89 23.69
C GLU A 262 -7.68 -29.81 22.31
N GLY A 263 -6.35 -29.75 22.27
CA GLY A 263 -5.58 -29.60 21.03
C GLY A 263 -5.42 -28.16 20.52
N HIS A 264 -5.95 -27.14 21.21
CA HIS A 264 -5.68 -25.75 20.87
C HIS A 264 -4.18 -25.43 20.99
N PRO A 265 -3.54 -24.78 19.99
CA PRO A 265 -2.13 -24.46 20.04
C PRO A 265 -1.79 -23.51 21.20
N VAL A 266 -0.58 -23.62 21.74
CA VAL A 266 -0.10 -22.69 22.77
C VAL A 266 0.15 -21.34 22.11
N VAL A 267 -0.51 -20.30 22.61
CA VAL A 267 -0.31 -18.91 22.19
C VAL A 267 0.59 -18.20 23.19
N PHE A 268 1.60 -17.49 22.71
CA PHE A 268 2.48 -16.69 23.56
C PHE A 268 1.82 -15.35 23.89
N GLU A 269 1.34 -15.23 25.12
CA GLU A 269 0.77 -14.01 25.70
C GLU A 269 1.74 -13.28 26.63
N CYS A 270 1.39 -12.03 27.00
CA CYS A 270 2.16 -11.22 27.92
C CYS A 270 2.41 -11.92 29.28
N ARG A 271 1.39 -12.59 29.84
CA ARG A 271 1.44 -13.19 31.18
C ARG A 271 2.47 -14.31 31.33
N TYR A 272 2.88 -14.96 30.23
CA TYR A 272 3.87 -16.03 30.28
C TYR A 272 5.25 -15.51 30.68
N CYS A 273 5.57 -14.27 30.30
CA CYS A 273 6.84 -13.62 30.64
C CYS A 273 6.68 -12.58 31.77
N HIS A 274 5.49 -11.99 31.90
CA HIS A 274 5.18 -10.91 32.83
C HIS A 274 4.17 -11.35 33.92
N GLY A 275 4.36 -12.53 34.50
CA GLY A 275 3.44 -13.11 35.49
C GLY A 275 3.19 -12.19 36.69
N ASP A 276 4.26 -11.65 37.28
CA ASP A 276 4.17 -10.76 38.46
C ASP A 276 3.45 -9.44 38.14
N ILE A 277 3.70 -8.88 36.96
CA ILE A 277 3.03 -7.65 36.49
C ILE A 277 1.54 -7.93 36.24
N ALA A 278 1.21 -9.09 35.68
CA ALA A 278 -0.17 -9.49 35.43
C ALA A 278 -0.94 -9.73 36.74
N ALA A 279 -0.30 -10.37 37.73
CA ALA A 279 -0.86 -10.58 39.06
C ALA A 279 -1.10 -9.24 39.78
N ASP A 280 -0.14 -8.31 39.70
CA ASP A 280 -0.30 -6.96 40.23
C ASP A 280 -1.46 -6.22 39.56
N PHE A 281 -1.51 -6.22 38.23
CA PHE A 281 -2.56 -5.53 37.47
C PHE A 281 -3.97 -6.04 37.77
N ALA A 282 -4.12 -7.33 38.07
CA ALA A 282 -5.41 -7.94 38.42
C ALA A 282 -6.06 -7.35 39.68
N GLU A 283 -5.26 -6.76 40.57
CA GLU A 283 -5.74 -6.11 41.80
C GLU A 283 -5.98 -4.60 41.64
N ARG A 284 -5.79 -4.06 40.43
CA ARG A 284 -5.78 -2.61 40.17
C ARG A 284 -7.12 -2.13 39.61
N THR A 285 -7.36 -0.81 39.63
CA THR A 285 -8.65 -0.22 39.21
C THR A 285 -8.98 -0.51 37.74
N HIS A 286 -7.95 -0.66 36.89
CA HIS A 286 -8.10 -0.90 35.46
C HIS A 286 -8.10 -2.39 35.07
N ARG A 287 -8.17 -3.33 36.02
CA ARG A 287 -8.08 -4.79 35.78
C ARG A 287 -9.03 -5.36 34.72
N ALA A 288 -10.14 -4.67 34.45
CA ALA A 288 -11.11 -5.06 33.44
C ALA A 288 -10.64 -4.79 31.99
N LEU A 289 -9.62 -3.93 31.81
CA LEU A 289 -9.05 -3.65 30.50
C LEU A 289 -8.00 -4.70 30.14
N PRO A 290 -7.98 -5.24 28.91
CA PRO A 290 -6.88 -6.09 28.48
C PRO A 290 -5.58 -5.28 28.39
N CYS A 291 -4.43 -5.92 28.69
CA CYS A 291 -3.12 -5.26 28.65
C CYS A 291 -2.88 -4.52 27.32
N GLY A 292 -3.38 -5.10 26.22
CA GLY A 292 -3.30 -4.55 24.87
C GLY A 292 -3.98 -3.19 24.67
N ARG A 293 -4.81 -2.70 25.60
CA ARG A 293 -5.39 -1.35 25.54
C ARG A 293 -4.33 -0.28 25.74
N CYS A 294 -3.46 -0.46 26.72
CA CYS A 294 -2.39 0.48 27.04
C CYS A 294 -1.06 0.07 26.39
N HIS A 295 -0.83 -1.24 26.26
CA HIS A 295 0.36 -1.84 25.65
C HIS A 295 0.01 -2.43 24.28
N GLN A 296 -0.16 -1.58 23.28
CA GLN A 296 -0.62 -2.04 21.98
C GLN A 296 0.48 -2.83 21.27
N ALA A 297 0.12 -4.05 20.87
CA ALA A 297 1.01 -5.00 20.24
C ALA A 297 0.74 -5.08 18.74
N HIS A 298 1.75 -4.72 17.94
CA HIS A 298 1.68 -4.74 16.49
C HIS A 298 2.69 -5.73 15.94
N ARG A 299 2.21 -6.79 15.28
CA ARG A 299 3.08 -7.79 14.68
C ARG A 299 3.81 -7.18 13.48
N GLU A 300 5.13 -7.18 13.53
CA GLU A 300 6.02 -6.63 12.49
C GLU A 300 6.51 -7.74 11.55
N SER A 301 6.71 -8.94 12.10
CA SER A 301 7.16 -10.11 11.35
C SER A 301 6.69 -11.39 12.03
N GLU A 302 7.08 -12.53 11.46
CA GLU A 302 6.81 -13.84 12.04
C GLU A 302 7.42 -14.05 13.43
N THR A 303 8.46 -13.29 13.78
CA THR A 303 9.25 -13.48 15.02
C THR A 303 9.25 -12.27 15.95
N ALA A 304 8.76 -11.12 15.48
CA ALA A 304 8.83 -9.87 16.23
C ALA A 304 7.50 -9.11 16.25
N THR A 305 7.20 -8.56 17.41
CA THR A 305 6.09 -7.66 17.67
C THR A 305 6.64 -6.34 18.18
N ARG A 306 6.15 -5.21 17.68
CA ARG A 306 6.40 -3.90 18.27
C ARG A 306 5.38 -3.64 19.36
N ILE A 307 5.84 -3.29 20.55
CA ILE A 307 4.98 -2.87 21.65
C ILE A 307 5.09 -1.36 21.80
N VAL A 308 3.97 -0.66 21.62
CA VAL A 308 3.84 0.77 21.93
C VAL A 308 3.04 0.94 23.21
N ARG A 309 3.31 2.02 23.93
CA ARG A 309 2.58 2.35 25.16
C ARG A 309 1.80 3.63 24.93
N SER A 310 0.48 3.57 25.10
CA SER A 310 -0.39 4.74 25.11
C SER A 310 -0.60 5.17 26.56
N HIS A 311 0.13 6.20 26.97
CA HIS A 311 0.08 6.73 28.33
C HIS A 311 0.05 8.26 28.39
N GLY A 312 -0.07 8.92 27.23
CA GLY A 312 -0.30 10.35 27.16
C GLY A 312 -1.69 10.73 27.69
N PRO A 313 -1.89 12.00 28.09
CA PRO A 313 -3.16 12.46 28.62
C PRO A 313 -4.32 12.22 27.65
N ASP A 314 -4.12 12.46 26.35
CA ASP A 314 -5.16 12.28 25.33
C ASP A 314 -5.73 10.86 25.29
N PHE A 315 -4.89 9.84 25.46
CA PHE A 315 -5.33 8.45 25.55
C PHE A 315 -6.23 8.21 26.77
N CYS A 316 -5.83 8.67 27.95
CA CYS A 316 -6.63 8.52 29.17
C CYS A 316 -7.95 9.31 29.08
N LEU A 317 -7.92 10.47 28.44
CA LEU A 317 -9.08 11.34 28.21
C LEU A 317 -10.10 10.71 27.25
N LEU A 318 -9.72 9.73 26.41
CA LEU A 318 -10.66 8.90 25.66
C LEU A 318 -11.65 8.15 26.55
N CYS A 319 -11.40 8.03 27.85
CA CYS A 319 -12.30 7.41 28.81
C CYS A 319 -12.69 8.41 29.92
N HIS A 320 -11.71 9.14 30.45
CA HIS A 320 -11.88 9.98 31.63
C HIS A 320 -12.29 11.42 31.35
N ARG A 321 -12.31 11.91 30.11
CA ARG A 321 -12.80 13.26 29.85
C ARG A 321 -14.30 13.34 30.13
N ASP A 322 -14.73 14.41 30.79
CA ASP A 322 -16.14 14.76 30.86
C ASP A 322 -16.65 15.05 29.43
N PHE A 323 -17.23 14.04 28.79
CA PHE A 323 -17.55 14.08 27.37
C PHE A 323 -18.93 13.43 27.12
N PRO A 324 -19.87 14.14 26.48
CA PRO A 324 -21.27 13.73 26.41
C PRO A 324 -21.57 12.62 25.39
N LEU A 325 -20.57 12.03 24.73
CA LEU A 325 -20.79 10.98 23.72
C LEU A 325 -20.95 9.57 24.31
N ARG A 326 -20.65 9.39 25.59
CA ARG A 326 -20.64 8.07 26.25
C ARG A 326 -21.67 8.00 27.36
N GLU A 327 -22.31 6.85 27.50
CA GLU A 327 -23.19 6.61 28.64
C GLU A 327 -22.37 6.55 29.94
N PRO A 328 -22.91 7.06 31.07
CA PRO A 328 -22.19 7.02 32.35
C PRO A 328 -21.95 5.58 32.82
N VAL A 329 -20.73 5.08 32.63
CA VAL A 329 -20.31 3.71 33.04
C VAL A 329 -19.72 3.66 34.45
N GLY A 330 -20.08 4.60 35.33
CA GLY A 330 -19.59 4.65 36.72
C GLY A 330 -18.08 4.94 36.87
N MET A 331 -17.43 5.40 35.81
CA MET A 331 -16.01 5.79 35.80
C MET A 331 -15.86 7.26 36.21
N PRO A 332 -14.83 7.63 37.01
CA PRO A 332 -14.59 9.04 37.34
C PRO A 332 -14.24 9.84 36.08
N THR A 333 -14.88 11.00 35.92
CA THR A 333 -14.59 11.96 34.86
C THR A 333 -13.73 13.11 35.38
N VAL A 334 -13.01 13.74 34.46
CA VAL A 334 -12.08 14.84 34.69
C VAL A 334 -12.42 15.97 33.73
N ALA A 335 -12.57 17.17 34.27
CA ALA A 335 -12.62 18.40 33.49
C ALA A 335 -11.19 18.77 33.07
N TRP A 336 -10.91 18.75 31.77
CA TRP A 336 -9.59 19.05 31.20
C TRP A 336 -9.66 20.28 30.27
N PRO A 337 -8.67 21.21 30.32
CA PRO A 337 -7.39 21.16 31.04
C PRO A 337 -7.45 21.64 32.49
N ALA A 338 -8.65 21.92 33.02
CA ALA A 338 -8.87 22.44 34.37
C ALA A 338 -8.50 21.46 35.52
N HIS A 339 -7.76 20.38 35.24
CA HIS A 339 -7.28 19.43 36.23
C HIS A 339 -5.91 19.85 36.80
N PRO A 340 -5.90 20.79 37.75
CA PRO A 340 -4.97 20.70 38.87
C PRO A 340 -5.68 21.07 40.18
N GLU A 341 -6.09 20.08 40.98
CA GLU A 341 -6.28 20.26 42.43
C GLU A 341 -6.80 18.96 43.07
N ARG A 342 -6.14 18.51 44.15
CA ARG A 342 -6.86 17.80 45.22
C ARG A 342 -6.24 17.92 46.61
N ASN A 343 -5.15 18.67 46.77
CA ASN A 343 -4.69 19.01 48.11
C ASN A 343 -4.15 20.45 48.17
N PRO A 344 -4.91 21.41 48.71
CA PRO A 344 -4.42 22.76 49.01
C PRO A 344 -3.23 22.76 49.99
N GLU A 345 -3.10 21.72 50.81
CA GLU A 345 -2.02 21.56 51.80
C GLU A 345 -0.76 20.92 51.20
N ASN A 346 -0.86 20.28 50.02
CA ASN A 346 0.28 19.69 49.32
C ASN A 346 0.02 19.66 47.80
N PRO A 347 0.17 20.80 47.11
CA PRO A 347 -0.05 20.85 45.68
C PRO A 347 0.96 19.95 44.96
N PRO A 348 0.56 19.23 43.89
CA PRO A 348 1.54 18.55 43.07
C PRO A 348 2.53 19.57 42.49
N PRO A 349 3.79 19.18 42.22
CA PRO A 349 4.72 20.06 41.52
C PRO A 349 4.09 20.52 40.20
N PRO A 350 4.40 21.75 39.73
CA PRO A 350 3.88 22.24 38.45
C PRO A 350 4.24 21.25 37.35
N LEU A 351 3.22 20.61 36.77
CA LEU A 351 3.39 19.69 35.67
C LEU A 351 3.22 20.47 34.35
N PRO A 352 4.04 20.16 33.33
CA PRO A 352 3.76 20.56 31.97
C PRO A 352 2.32 20.18 31.56
N GLU A 353 1.68 20.97 30.70
CA GLU A 353 0.31 20.67 30.22
C GLU A 353 0.20 19.32 29.51
N ASP A 354 1.31 18.77 29.01
CA ASP A 354 1.42 17.48 28.33
C ASP A 354 1.89 16.33 29.25
N ALA A 355 2.01 16.57 30.56
CA ALA A 355 2.47 15.56 31.51
C ALA A 355 1.57 14.29 31.47
N PRO A 356 2.15 13.09 31.27
CA PRO A 356 1.40 11.84 31.29
C PRO A 356 0.64 11.63 32.61
N CYS A 357 -0.65 11.28 32.53
CA CYS A 357 -1.46 10.97 33.71
C CYS A 357 -0.82 9.89 34.60
N VAL A 358 -0.09 8.96 33.99
CA VAL A 358 0.58 7.86 34.67
C VAL A 358 1.68 8.32 35.63
N ASP A 359 2.28 9.49 35.43
CA ASP A 359 3.35 9.99 36.30
C ASP A 359 2.83 10.25 37.73
N CYS A 360 1.57 10.63 37.86
CA CYS A 360 0.89 10.83 39.14
C CYS A 360 0.02 9.63 39.55
N HIS A 361 -0.56 8.92 38.57
CA HIS A 361 -1.59 7.90 38.80
C HIS A 361 -1.11 6.46 38.57
N MET A 362 0.20 6.22 38.47
CA MET A 362 0.76 4.89 38.19
C MET A 362 0.20 3.79 39.11
N ASP A 363 0.06 4.06 40.41
CA ASP A 363 -0.40 3.09 41.42
C ASP A 363 -1.84 2.59 41.20
N ARG A 364 -2.62 3.30 40.38
CA ARG A 364 -3.96 2.89 39.91
C ARG A 364 -3.90 1.81 38.82
N ILE A 365 -2.72 1.57 38.27
CA ILE A 365 -2.46 0.68 37.12
C ILE A 365 -1.42 -0.39 37.50
N HIS A 366 -0.24 0.00 38.02
CA HIS A 366 0.78 -0.93 38.51
C HIS A 366 1.47 -0.38 39.77
N ALA A 367 2.03 -1.26 40.60
CA ALA A 367 2.91 -0.81 41.69
C ALA A 367 4.12 -0.03 41.14
N ARG A 368 4.44 1.12 41.75
CA ARG A 368 5.71 1.82 41.50
C ARG A 368 6.90 0.88 41.73
N GLY A 369 7.76 0.72 40.73
CA GLY A 369 8.94 -0.16 40.77
C GLY A 369 8.83 -1.44 39.93
N LEU A 370 7.62 -1.98 39.73
CA LEU A 370 7.42 -3.13 38.83
C LEU A 370 7.52 -2.71 37.35
N ALA A 371 7.12 -1.47 37.03
CA ALA A 371 7.20 -0.90 35.68
C ALA A 371 8.63 -0.44 35.28
N THR A 372 9.51 -0.24 36.26
CA THR A 372 10.91 0.21 36.06
C THR A 372 11.92 -0.91 36.21
N ALA A 373 11.49 -2.17 36.28
CA ALA A 373 12.36 -3.32 36.06
C ALA A 373 12.83 -3.30 34.60
N ALA A 374 13.74 -2.36 34.31
CA ALA A 374 14.55 -2.34 33.13
C ALA A 374 15.20 -3.71 33.05
N VAL A 375 15.05 -4.36 31.89
CA VAL A 375 16.07 -5.30 31.44
C VAL A 375 17.41 -4.60 31.64
N PRO A 376 18.36 -5.19 32.39
CA PRO A 376 19.65 -4.55 32.63
C PRO A 376 20.29 -4.26 31.27
N GLY A 377 20.50 -2.98 30.96
CA GLY A 377 21.18 -2.50 29.74
C GLY A 377 20.43 -1.51 28.85
N GLY A 378 19.19 -1.13 29.13
CA GLY A 378 18.46 -0.11 28.34
C GLY A 378 18.42 1.25 29.02
N ALA A 379 19.16 2.24 28.50
CA ALA A 379 19.08 3.65 28.90
C ALA A 379 17.65 4.23 28.68
N PRO A 380 17.25 5.28 29.44
CA PRO A 380 15.86 5.79 29.54
C PRO A 380 15.22 6.31 28.24
#